data_AF-A0A1Q7YWN4-F1
#
_entry.id   AF-A0A1Q7YWN4-F1
#
_cell.length_a   1.000
_cell.length_b   1.000
_cell.length_c   1.000
_cell.angle_alpha   90.00
_cell.angle_beta   90.00
_cell.angle_gamma   90.00
#
_symmetry.space_group_name_H-M   'P 1'
#
loop_
_entity.id
_entity.type
_entity.pdbx_description
1 polymer ?
#
loop_
_entity_poly.entity_id
_entity_poly.type
_entity_poly.pdbx_seq_one_letter_code
_entity_poly.pdbx_strand_id
1 'polypeptide(L)'
;MTRKNPVHWNERDSDSERWFRTKDELARHIRFGDFGKMLVIKTPSEKLDFPNRKALIILDDPQRKLSSGENAYTHAKNRLTTTASPVNASIERRECRKGCSCAKEYDEDTNEEIDVYFT
;
A
#
# COMPACT_ATOMS: atom_id res chain seq x y z
N MET A 1 -1.35 -19.91 -7.04
CA MET A 1 -1.33 -19.76 -5.57
C MET A 1 -0.10 -20.47 -5.03
N THR A 2 0.63 -19.85 -4.10
CA THR A 2 1.97 -20.31 -3.71
C THR A 2 1.93 -21.28 -2.53
N ARG A 3 2.83 -22.26 -2.52
CA ARG A 3 3.04 -23.15 -1.36
C ARG A 3 3.80 -22.48 -0.23
N LYS A 4 4.64 -21.51 -0.60
CA LYS A 4 5.48 -20.70 0.27
C LYS A 4 5.45 -19.25 -0.22
N ASN A 5 5.56 -18.28 0.68
CA ASN A 5 5.63 -16.87 0.34
C ASN A 5 6.84 -16.64 -0.59
N PRO A 6 6.66 -16.04 -1.79
CA PRO A 6 7.73 -15.68 -2.70
C PRO A 6 8.96 -15.03 -2.08
N VAL A 7 8.82 -14.26 -1.00
CA VAL A 7 9.95 -13.65 -0.28
C VAL A 7 10.91 -14.68 0.32
N HIS A 8 10.47 -15.93 0.47
CA HIS A 8 11.26 -17.03 1.01
C HIS A 8 11.64 -18.08 -0.04
N TRP A 9 11.45 -17.81 -1.33
CA TRP A 9 11.88 -18.72 -2.38
C TRP A 9 13.39 -18.63 -2.57
N ASN A 10 14.02 -19.79 -2.76
CA ASN A 10 15.40 -19.85 -3.22
C ASN A 10 15.41 -20.09 -4.73
N GLU A 11 16.46 -19.62 -5.40
CA GLU A 11 16.64 -19.82 -6.85
C GLU A 11 16.61 -21.30 -7.26
N ARG A 12 17.05 -22.19 -6.36
CA ARG A 12 17.07 -23.65 -6.55
C ARG A 12 15.72 -24.32 -6.33
N ASP A 13 14.77 -23.64 -5.69
CA ASP A 13 13.44 -24.21 -5.47
C ASP A 13 12.79 -24.49 -6.83
N SER A 14 12.37 -25.73 -7.03
CA SER A 14 11.62 -26.14 -8.20
C SER A 14 10.26 -25.45 -8.25
N ASP A 15 9.70 -25.38 -9.45
CA ASP A 15 8.39 -24.78 -9.65
C ASP A 15 7.27 -25.52 -8.86
N SER A 16 7.41 -26.83 -8.60
CA SER A 16 6.52 -27.59 -7.70
C SER A 16 6.67 -27.26 -6.22
N GLU A 17 7.82 -26.77 -5.79
CA GLU A 17 8.04 -26.32 -4.40
C GLU A 17 7.46 -24.91 -4.18
N ARG A 18 7.41 -24.11 -5.24
CA ARG A 18 6.89 -22.73 -5.21
C ARG A 18 5.36 -22.68 -5.34
N TRP A 19 4.77 -23.56 -6.15
CA TRP A 19 3.37 -23.46 -6.54
C TRP A 19 2.54 -24.71 -6.24
N PHE A 20 1.29 -24.50 -5.83
CA PHE A 20 0.29 -25.56 -5.89
C PHE A 20 -0.04 -25.85 -7.35
N ARG A 21 -0.06 -27.13 -7.73
CA ARG A 21 -0.28 -27.57 -9.11
C ARG A 21 -1.71 -27.99 -9.40
N THR A 22 -2.41 -28.50 -8.40
CA THR A 22 -3.77 -29.00 -8.57
C THR A 22 -4.71 -28.44 -7.52
N LYS A 23 -6.01 -28.46 -7.82
CA LYS A 23 -7.06 -28.06 -6.87
C LYS A 23 -7.07 -28.96 -5.63
N ASP A 24 -6.83 -30.26 -5.80
CA ASP A 24 -6.83 -31.23 -4.69
C ASP A 24 -5.60 -31.08 -3.79
N GLU A 25 -4.44 -30.80 -4.37
CA GLU A 25 -3.24 -30.47 -3.60
C GLU A 25 -3.47 -29.20 -2.79
N LEU A 26 -4.03 -28.18 -3.44
CA LEU A 26 -4.35 -26.93 -2.77
C LEU A 26 -5.32 -27.16 -1.61
N ALA A 27 -6.45 -27.82 -1.85
CA ALA A 27 -7.49 -28.06 -0.84
C ALA A 27 -6.96 -28.82 0.39
N ARG A 28 -6.01 -29.73 0.20
CA ARG A 28 -5.38 -30.49 1.29
C ARG A 28 -4.42 -29.66 2.16
N HIS A 29 -3.78 -28.64 1.58
CA HIS A 29 -2.64 -27.95 2.22
C HIS A 29 -2.89 -26.47 2.53
N ILE A 30 -3.95 -25.87 1.98
CA ILE A 30 -4.36 -24.53 2.38
C ILE A 30 -5.03 -24.59 3.75
N ARG A 31 -4.55 -23.75 4.67
CA ARG A 31 -5.14 -23.57 5.98
C ARG A 31 -5.37 -22.09 6.19
N PHE A 32 -6.57 -21.75 6.62
CA PHE A 32 -6.89 -20.37 7.00
C PHE A 32 -5.98 -19.94 8.17
N GLY A 33 -5.40 -18.75 8.08
CA GLY A 33 -4.44 -18.23 9.05
C GLY A 33 -2.97 -18.58 8.79
N ASP A 34 -2.67 -19.35 7.73
CA ASP A 34 -1.28 -19.55 7.29
C ASP A 34 -0.84 -18.44 6.33
N PHE A 35 -0.15 -17.44 6.88
CA PHE A 35 0.40 -16.29 6.13
C PHE A 35 1.65 -16.63 5.31
N GLY A 36 2.14 -17.87 5.41
CA GLY A 36 3.22 -18.38 4.57
C GLY A 36 2.78 -18.68 3.14
N LYS A 37 1.50 -18.51 2.79
CA LYS A 37 0.95 -18.78 1.45
C LYS A 37 0.36 -17.50 0.85
N MET A 38 0.58 -17.26 -0.45
CA MET A 38 0.06 -16.08 -1.14
C MET A 38 -0.79 -16.45 -2.36
N LEU A 39 -1.91 -15.75 -2.52
CA LEU A 39 -2.73 -15.79 -3.72
C LEU A 39 -2.10 -14.87 -4.77
N VAL A 40 -1.78 -15.43 -5.93
CA VAL A 40 -1.16 -14.71 -7.04
C VAL A 40 -2.16 -14.72 -8.18
N ILE A 41 -2.56 -13.53 -8.62
CA ILE A 41 -3.43 -13.32 -9.77
C ILE A 41 -2.53 -12.94 -10.94
N LYS A 42 -2.49 -13.77 -11.98
CA LYS A 42 -1.77 -13.45 -13.22
C LYS A 42 -2.74 -12.72 -14.16
N THR A 43 -2.49 -11.46 -14.44
CA THR A 43 -3.26 -10.71 -15.44
C THR A 43 -2.42 -10.51 -16.70
N PRO A 44 -2.96 -10.73 -17.92
CA PRO A 44 -2.21 -10.53 -19.17
C PRO A 44 -1.76 -9.08 -19.38
N SER A 45 -2.48 -8.13 -18.81
CA SER A 45 -2.20 -6.69 -18.89
C SER A 45 -1.20 -6.21 -17.83
N GLU A 46 -0.73 -7.10 -16.93
CA GLU A 46 -0.01 -6.78 -15.69
C GLU A 46 -0.74 -5.80 -14.75
N LYS A 47 -1.98 -5.43 -15.12
CA LYS A 47 -2.86 -4.55 -14.37
C LYS A 47 -3.97 -5.38 -13.76
N LEU A 48 -4.28 -5.10 -12.50
CA LEU A 48 -5.49 -5.58 -11.87
C LEU A 48 -6.50 -4.44 -11.89
N ASP A 49 -7.41 -4.48 -12.85
CA ASP A 49 -8.46 -3.47 -12.95
C ASP A 49 -9.45 -3.69 -11.80
N PHE A 50 -9.47 -2.76 -10.86
CA PHE A 50 -10.48 -2.77 -9.81
C PHE A 50 -11.82 -2.33 -10.41
N PRO A 51 -12.90 -3.11 -10.25
CA PRO A 51 -14.18 -2.84 -10.91
C PRO A 51 -14.86 -1.57 -10.39
N ASN A 52 -14.43 -1.08 -9.22
CA ASN A 52 -14.97 0.12 -8.61
C ASN A 52 -14.22 1.35 -9.10
N ARG A 53 -14.90 2.18 -9.90
CA ARG A 53 -14.31 3.39 -10.50
C ARG A 53 -14.05 4.51 -9.49
N LYS A 54 -14.55 4.37 -8.25
CA LYS A 54 -14.35 5.38 -7.20
C LYS A 54 -13.24 4.97 -6.25
N ALA A 55 -12.14 5.72 -6.25
CA ALA A 55 -11.06 5.57 -5.27
C ALA A 55 -11.32 6.49 -4.07
N LEU A 56 -11.08 5.99 -2.85
CA LEU A 56 -10.97 6.83 -1.66
C LEU A 56 -9.49 6.92 -1.28
N ILE A 57 -8.95 8.13 -1.33
CA ILE A 57 -7.60 8.45 -0.86
C ILE A 57 -7.75 8.97 0.57
N ILE A 58 -7.25 8.22 1.54
CA ILE A 58 -7.12 8.68 2.93
C ILE A 58 -5.75 9.34 3.05
N LEU A 59 -5.73 10.66 3.21
CA LEU A 59 -4.52 11.47 3.26
C LEU A 59 -4.16 11.78 4.71
N ASP A 60 -2.95 11.40 5.08
CA ASP A 60 -2.40 11.65 6.41
C ASP A 60 -2.05 13.13 6.56
N ASP A 61 -2.24 13.65 7.77
CA ASP A 61 -1.82 15.01 8.11
C ASP A 61 -0.73 14.95 9.18
N PRO A 62 0.53 15.21 8.83
CA PRO A 62 1.61 15.20 9.80
C PRO A 62 1.57 16.41 10.73
N GLN A 63 0.69 17.38 10.48
CA GLN A 63 0.60 18.67 11.20
C GLN A 63 1.89 19.50 11.12
N ARG A 64 2.69 19.27 10.08
CA ARG A 64 3.96 19.94 9.81
C ARG A 64 3.88 20.95 8.66
N LYS A 65 4.95 21.74 8.54
CA LYS A 65 5.20 22.62 7.41
C LYS A 65 6.35 22.07 6.57
N LEU A 66 6.30 22.33 5.28
CA LEU A 66 7.43 22.21 4.37
C LEU A 66 8.45 23.30 4.67
N SER A 67 9.67 23.19 4.12
CA SER A 67 10.68 24.26 4.24
C SER A 67 10.21 25.56 3.57
N SER A 68 9.29 25.48 2.62
CA SER A 68 8.61 26.63 2.02
C SER A 68 7.67 27.38 2.98
N GLY A 69 7.37 26.79 4.13
CA GLY A 69 6.38 27.30 5.10
C GLY A 69 4.95 26.88 4.81
N GLU A 70 4.67 26.21 3.69
CA GLU A 70 3.36 25.65 3.37
C GLU A 70 3.02 24.47 4.30
N ASN A 71 1.74 24.32 4.68
CA ASN A 71 1.30 23.15 5.43
C ASN A 71 1.38 21.89 4.54
N ALA A 72 2.06 20.84 5.03
CA ALA A 72 2.34 19.64 4.25
C ALA A 72 1.07 18.91 3.78
N TYR A 73 0.02 18.85 4.61
CA TYR A 73 -1.26 18.27 4.21
C TYR A 73 -1.91 19.03 3.06
N THR A 74 -1.96 20.36 3.14
CA THR A 74 -2.50 21.20 2.06
C THR A 74 -1.71 21.02 0.77
N HIS A 75 -0.38 21.01 0.86
CA HIS A 75 0.49 20.78 -0.29
C HIS A 75 0.19 19.42 -0.96
N ALA A 76 0.16 18.35 -0.17
CA ALA A 76 -0.15 16.99 -0.61
C ALA A 76 -1.53 16.92 -1.27
N LYS A 77 -2.55 17.49 -0.61
CA LYS A 77 -3.94 17.50 -1.08
C LYS A 77 -4.07 18.22 -2.43
N ASN A 78 -3.41 19.36 -2.60
CA ASN A 78 -3.46 20.14 -3.84
C ASN A 78 -2.81 19.37 -5.00
N ARG A 79 -1.65 18.75 -4.76
CA ARG A 79 -0.98 17.91 -5.76
C ARG A 79 -1.84 16.70 -6.12
N LEU A 80 -2.38 15.99 -5.13
CA LEU A 80 -3.26 14.84 -5.36
C LEU A 80 -4.52 15.25 -6.12
N THR A 81 -5.17 16.36 -5.77
CA THR A 81 -6.36 16.84 -6.48
C THR A 81 -6.05 17.14 -7.95
N THR A 82 -4.90 17.74 -8.22
CA THR A 82 -4.45 18.05 -9.59
C THR A 82 -4.19 16.76 -10.39
N THR A 83 -3.49 15.80 -9.82
CA THR A 83 -3.12 14.54 -10.50
C THR A 83 -4.27 13.55 -10.58
N ALA A 84 -5.17 13.55 -9.59
CA ALA A 84 -6.30 12.63 -9.52
C ALA A 84 -7.49 13.06 -10.36
N SER A 85 -7.50 14.25 -10.98
CA SER A 85 -8.59 14.72 -11.87
C SER A 85 -9.07 13.68 -12.91
N PRO A 86 -8.21 12.84 -13.53
CA PRO A 86 -8.64 11.80 -14.47
C PRO A 86 -9.28 10.57 -13.80
N VAL A 87 -9.12 10.43 -12.48
CA VAL A 87 -9.60 9.30 -11.67
C VAL A 87 -10.77 9.82 -10.83
N ASN A 88 -11.91 9.13 -10.84
CA ASN A 88 -13.01 9.48 -9.95
C ASN A 88 -12.60 9.15 -8.50
N ALA A 89 -11.93 10.09 -7.82
CA ALA A 89 -11.36 9.88 -6.50
C ALA A 89 -11.86 10.92 -5.49
N SER A 90 -12.15 10.50 -4.26
CA SER A 90 -12.35 11.41 -3.12
C SER A 90 -11.11 11.40 -2.22
N ILE A 91 -10.74 12.57 -1.69
CA ILE A 91 -9.62 12.72 -0.77
C ILE A 91 -10.19 13.13 0.59
N GLU A 92 -9.97 12.29 1.59
CA GLU A 92 -10.39 12.51 2.97
C GLU A 92 -9.17 12.63 3.88
N ARG A 93 -9.21 13.54 4.86
CA ARG A 93 -8.15 13.68 5.87
C ARG A 93 -8.24 12.50 6.84
N ARG A 94 -7.11 11.87 7.17
CA ARG A 94 -7.10 10.84 8.21
C ARG A 94 -7.45 11.46 9.57
N GLU A 95 -8.44 10.89 10.22
CA GLU A 95 -8.65 11.09 11.66
C GLU A 95 -7.82 10.08 12.45
N CYS A 96 -6.89 10.60 13.25
CA CYS A 96 -6.07 9.76 14.12
C CYS A 96 -6.94 9.12 15.21
N ARG A 97 -6.89 7.79 15.34
CA ARG A 97 -7.56 7.09 16.44
C ARG A 97 -6.91 7.46 17.78
N LYS A 98 -7.68 7.33 18.87
CA LYS A 98 -7.16 7.51 20.23
C LYS A 98 -5.93 6.61 20.44
N GLY A 99 -4.78 7.22 20.71
CA GLY A 99 -3.49 6.52 20.89
C GLY A 99 -2.57 6.46 19.66
N CYS A 100 -2.87 7.13 18.54
CA CYS A 100 -1.91 7.28 17.42
C CYS A 100 -0.60 7.90 17.92
N SER A 101 0.54 7.29 17.58
CA SER A 101 1.88 7.87 17.76
C SER A 101 2.27 8.81 16.61
N CYS A 102 1.46 8.83 15.55
CA CYS A 102 1.69 9.49 14.28
C CYS A 102 2.16 10.95 14.43
N ALA A 103 1.41 11.77 15.17
CA ALA A 103 1.78 13.16 15.41
C ALA A 103 3.08 13.33 16.22
N LYS A 104 3.44 12.35 17.07
CA LYS A 104 4.70 12.37 17.83
C LYS A 104 5.87 11.98 16.94
N GLU A 105 5.70 10.95 16.12
CA GLU A 105 6.72 10.51 15.16
C GLU A 105 7.06 11.65 14.19
N TYR A 106 6.06 12.38 13.69
CA TYR A 106 6.30 13.56 12.85
C TYR A 106 6.79 14.80 13.60
N ASP A 107 6.73 14.84 14.94
CA ASP A 107 7.21 15.99 15.73
C ASP A 107 8.76 16.02 15.76
N GLU A 108 9.37 14.84 15.66
CA GLU A 108 10.83 14.67 15.69
C GLU A 108 11.49 15.06 14.35
N ASP A 109 10.72 15.05 13.25
CA ASP A 109 11.22 15.40 11.91
C ASP A 109 11.44 16.93 11.75
N THR A 110 12.52 17.31 11.09
CA THR A 110 12.77 18.67 10.57
C THR A 110 11.90 18.96 9.35
N ASN A 111 11.75 20.24 8.98
CA ASN A 111 10.96 20.58 7.79
C ASN A 111 11.63 20.04 6.50
N GLU A 112 12.96 20.00 6.48
CA GLU A 112 13.75 19.42 5.40
C GLU A 112 13.53 17.90 5.28
N GLU A 113 13.39 17.19 6.40
CA GLU A 113 13.03 15.76 6.40
C GLU A 113 11.61 15.53 5.88
N ILE A 114 10.67 16.44 6.18
CA ILE A 114 9.32 16.38 5.63
C ILE A 114 9.30 16.62 4.11
N ASP A 115 10.17 17.50 3.58
CA ASP A 115 10.22 17.80 2.15
C ASP A 115 10.59 16.56 1.30
N VAL A 116 11.34 15.60 1.86
CA VAL A 116 11.73 14.34 1.18
C VAL A 116 10.50 13.54 0.72
N TYR A 117 9.37 13.64 1.42
CA TYR A 117 8.14 12.96 1.01
C TYR A 117 7.47 13.57 -0.22
N PHE A 118 7.95 14.74 -0.69
CA PHE A 118 7.36 15.51 -1.78
C PHE A 118 8.28 15.67 -3.00
N THR A 119 9.52 15.22 -2.94
CA THR A 119 10.46 15.17 -4.09
C THR A 119 10.32 13.89 -4.88
#